data_AF-A0A9W9FAM0-F1
#
_entry.id   AF-A0A9W9FAM0-F1
#
_cell.length_a   1.000
_cell.length_b   1.000
_cell.length_c   1.000
_cell.angle_alpha   90.00
_cell.angle_beta   90.00
_cell.angle_gamma   90.00
#
_symmetry.space_group_name_H-M   'P 1'
#
loop_
_entity.id
_entity.type
_entity.pdbx_description
1 polymer ?
#
loop_
_entity_poly.entity_id
_entity_poly.type
_entity_poly.pdbx_seq_one_letter_code
_entity_poly.pdbx_strand_id
1 'polypeptide(L)'
;MSSHPDPSYGQDTDVPGYWAHLPHQSELPWVHGRRIALREGSTLNLLLQLPSVREPGLRCVQRLETGQQFFNKIGHQVPNIEALLIQSAGTRLEGDERCTFCKGGNGKFDSCVVVPSLGHLISECGNCHWGYKVDRRRHCNARNTVAQLPVSTEPEPELEPGELERRIAEEVQSRRIAQAKGTRAEAEVAKWKRELARHNENIIALMEQKVRFYQREGS
;
A
#
# COMPACT_ATOMS: atom_id res chain seq x y z
N MET A 1 -2.97 -20.30 0.41
CA MET A 1 -2.13 -19.35 1.18
C MET A 1 -2.54 -17.94 0.74
N SER A 2 -2.75 -17.02 1.68
CA SER A 2 -3.04 -15.61 1.37
C SER A 2 -1.84 -15.00 0.64
N SER A 3 -2.06 -14.33 -0.50
CA SER A 3 -0.98 -13.67 -1.26
C SER A 3 -0.52 -12.35 -0.64
N HIS A 4 -1.26 -11.86 0.36
CA HIS A 4 -0.99 -10.58 1.03
C HIS A 4 -0.66 -10.83 2.51
N PRO A 5 0.36 -10.15 3.07
CA PRO A 5 0.66 -10.20 4.50
C PRO A 5 -0.50 -9.59 5.30
N ASP A 6 -0.67 -10.03 6.54
CA ASP A 6 -1.69 -9.45 7.41
C ASP A 6 -1.35 -7.98 7.73
N PRO A 7 -2.35 -7.09 7.82
CA PRO A 7 -2.10 -5.70 8.17
C PRO A 7 -1.67 -5.54 9.62
N SER A 8 -0.90 -4.49 9.89
CA SER A 8 -0.56 -4.08 11.26
C SER A 8 -1.79 -3.58 12.00
N TYR A 9 -1.85 -3.80 13.32
CA TYR A 9 -2.94 -3.33 14.18
C TYR A 9 -2.42 -2.40 15.27
N GLY A 10 -3.22 -1.41 15.63
CA GLY A 10 -2.82 -0.33 16.53
C GLY A 10 -2.09 0.77 15.76
N GLN A 11 -0.99 1.27 16.32
CA GLN A 11 -0.26 2.39 15.77
C GLN A 11 0.34 2.09 14.38
N ASP A 12 0.33 3.09 13.52
CA ASP A 12 1.07 3.04 12.25
C ASP A 12 2.59 2.95 12.52
N THR A 13 3.36 2.44 11.55
CA THR A 13 4.82 2.50 11.61
C THR A 13 5.35 3.64 10.75
N ASP A 14 6.34 4.38 11.24
CA ASP A 14 6.96 5.51 10.50
C ASP A 14 7.83 5.06 9.31
N VAL A 15 7.87 3.76 9.04
CA VAL A 15 8.48 3.18 7.85
C VAL A 15 7.37 2.62 6.96
N PRO A 16 7.27 3.05 5.68
CA PRO A 16 6.34 2.46 4.71
C PRO A 16 6.61 0.97 4.48
N GLY A 17 5.56 0.16 4.57
CA GLY A 17 5.63 -1.30 4.43
C GLY A 17 4.90 -1.80 3.18
N TYR A 18 4.29 -2.97 3.30
CA TYR A 18 3.62 -3.61 2.16
C TYR A 18 2.40 -2.82 1.68
N TRP A 19 1.54 -2.40 2.61
CA TRP A 19 0.28 -1.74 2.28
C TRP A 19 0.47 -0.32 1.78
N ALA A 20 1.51 0.37 2.26
CA ALA A 20 1.87 1.70 1.76
C ALA A 20 2.38 1.66 0.32
N HIS A 21 3.20 0.67 -0.06
CA HIS A 21 3.75 0.56 -1.41
C HIS A 21 2.81 -0.09 -2.42
N LEU A 22 1.86 -0.91 -1.97
CA LEU A 22 0.96 -1.67 -2.84
C LEU A 22 0.23 -0.79 -3.90
N PRO A 23 -0.27 0.42 -3.59
CA PRO A 23 -0.89 1.30 -4.59
C PRO A 23 0.08 1.82 -5.66
N HIS A 24 1.39 1.88 -5.39
CA HIS A 24 2.40 2.46 -6.28
C HIS A 24 3.08 1.42 -7.19
N GLN A 25 2.62 0.16 -7.17
CA GLN A 25 3.13 -0.85 -8.10
C GLN A 25 2.86 -0.45 -9.55
N SER A 26 3.66 -0.99 -10.49
CA SER A 26 3.59 -0.66 -11.93
C SER A 26 2.18 -0.80 -12.50
N GLU A 27 1.39 -1.72 -11.94
CA GLU A 27 -0.04 -1.79 -12.15
C GLU A 27 -0.76 -1.67 -10.81
N LEU A 28 -1.65 -0.68 -10.68
CA LEU A 28 -2.54 -0.57 -9.53
C LEU A 28 -3.37 -1.86 -9.44
N PRO A 29 -3.27 -2.64 -8.35
CA PRO A 29 -3.77 -4.00 -8.31
C PRO A 29 -5.32 -4.05 -8.39
N TRP A 30 -5.99 -2.98 -7.95
CA TRP A 30 -7.45 -2.89 -7.95
C TRP A 30 -7.99 -2.31 -9.25
N VAL A 31 -8.70 -3.14 -10.02
CA VAL A 31 -9.28 -2.79 -11.34
C VAL A 31 -10.13 -1.52 -11.29
N HIS A 32 -10.94 -1.33 -10.26
CA HIS A 32 -11.79 -0.13 -10.10
C HIS A 32 -10.97 1.16 -9.96
N GLY A 33 -9.78 1.08 -9.33
CA GLY A 33 -8.89 2.22 -9.18
C GLY A 33 -8.15 2.58 -10.46
N ARG A 34 -7.81 1.59 -11.31
CA ARG A 34 -6.93 1.81 -12.49
C ARG A 34 -7.45 2.91 -13.40
N ARG A 35 -8.73 2.84 -13.77
CA ARG A 35 -9.33 3.83 -14.69
C ARG A 35 -9.33 5.24 -14.10
N ILE A 36 -9.58 5.35 -12.80
CA ILE A 36 -9.60 6.66 -12.13
C ILE A 36 -8.17 7.20 -11.97
N ALA A 37 -7.21 6.34 -11.62
CA ALA A 37 -5.80 6.72 -11.49
C ALA A 37 -5.20 7.27 -12.80
N LEU A 38 -5.69 6.82 -13.96
CA LEU A 38 -5.29 7.35 -15.28
C LEU A 38 -5.89 8.72 -15.60
N ARG A 39 -6.94 9.15 -14.89
CA ARG A 39 -7.53 10.47 -15.09
C ARG A 39 -6.69 11.51 -14.36
N GLU A 40 -5.96 12.29 -15.12
CA GLU A 40 -5.16 13.42 -14.63
C GLU A 40 -6.02 14.38 -13.80
N GLY A 41 -5.45 14.84 -12.68
CA GLY A 41 -6.12 15.72 -11.73
C GLY A 41 -7.22 15.06 -10.89
N SER A 42 -7.50 13.78 -11.06
CA SER A 42 -8.36 13.06 -10.13
C SER A 42 -7.70 12.94 -8.75
N THR A 43 -8.52 12.84 -7.71
CA THR A 43 -8.07 12.66 -6.33
C THR A 43 -7.10 11.49 -6.19
N LEU A 44 -7.48 10.30 -6.67
CA LEU A 44 -6.60 9.13 -6.68
C LEU A 44 -5.29 9.37 -7.45
N ASN A 45 -5.34 10.02 -8.63
CA ASN A 45 -4.15 10.32 -9.42
C ASN A 45 -3.16 11.21 -8.65
N LEU A 46 -3.65 12.25 -7.98
CA LEU A 46 -2.80 13.16 -7.20
C LEU A 46 -2.26 12.50 -5.94
N LEU A 47 -3.07 11.69 -5.25
CA LEU A 47 -2.61 10.93 -4.07
C LEU A 47 -1.49 9.94 -4.42
N LEU A 48 -1.55 9.30 -5.59
CA LEU A 48 -0.50 8.37 -6.06
C LEU A 48 0.85 9.04 -6.33
N GLN A 49 0.88 10.36 -6.47
CA GLN A 49 2.11 11.14 -6.67
C GLN A 49 2.79 11.50 -5.34
N LEU A 50 2.09 11.37 -4.22
CA LEU A 50 2.66 11.68 -2.91
C LEU A 50 3.56 10.55 -2.42
N PRO A 51 4.71 10.85 -1.81
CA PRO A 51 5.55 9.82 -1.21
C PRO A 51 4.82 9.21 -0.01
N SER A 52 4.82 7.87 0.05
CA SER A 52 4.41 7.17 1.27
C SER A 52 5.47 7.38 2.35
N VAL A 53 5.03 7.79 3.55
CA VAL A 53 5.87 8.09 4.71
C VAL A 53 5.60 7.16 5.89
N ARG A 54 4.55 6.33 5.85
CA ARG A 54 4.21 5.39 6.93
C ARG A 54 3.45 4.16 6.42
N GLU A 55 3.51 3.06 7.19
CA GLU A 55 2.63 1.90 7.00
C GLU A 55 1.37 2.07 7.86
N PRO A 56 0.16 2.13 7.27
CA PRO A 56 -1.07 2.36 8.01
C PRO A 56 -1.37 1.24 9.02
N GLY A 57 -1.61 1.62 10.27
CA GLY A 57 -2.11 0.74 11.32
C GLY A 57 -3.63 0.65 11.30
N LEU A 58 -4.17 -0.56 11.35
CA LEU A 58 -5.60 -0.77 11.47
C LEU A 58 -6.02 -0.67 12.93
N ARG A 59 -7.19 -0.07 13.15
CA ARG A 59 -7.78 -0.07 14.48
C ARG A 59 -8.07 -1.52 14.90
N CYS A 60 -7.65 -1.88 16.12
CA CYS A 60 -7.98 -3.18 16.69
C CYS A 60 -9.48 -3.24 17.01
N VAL A 61 -10.26 -3.77 16.07
CA VAL A 61 -11.66 -4.15 16.29
C VAL A 61 -11.74 -5.65 16.55
N GLN A 62 -12.84 -6.09 17.19
CA GLN A 62 -13.09 -7.44 17.72
C GLN A 62 -12.72 -8.64 16.81
N ARG A 63 -12.46 -8.43 15.52
CA ARG A 63 -11.98 -9.45 14.59
C ARG A 63 -10.83 -8.93 13.74
N LEU A 64 -9.67 -9.56 13.88
CA LEU A 64 -8.53 -9.35 12.99
C LEU A 64 -8.89 -9.85 11.57
N GLU A 65 -8.70 -8.97 10.61
CA GLU A 65 -8.76 -9.28 9.19
C GLU A 65 -7.45 -9.89 8.71
N THR A 66 -7.57 -10.85 7.81
CA THR A 66 -6.42 -11.35 7.06
C THR A 66 -6.02 -10.37 5.96
N GLY A 67 -4.79 -10.49 5.47
CA GLY A 67 -4.29 -9.67 4.36
C GLY A 67 -5.21 -9.72 3.13
N GLN A 68 -5.70 -10.91 2.75
CA GLN A 68 -6.63 -11.03 1.62
C GLN A 68 -7.97 -10.31 1.85
N GLN A 69 -8.50 -10.36 3.08
CA GLN A 69 -9.75 -9.67 3.41
C GLN A 69 -9.58 -8.16 3.32
N PHE A 70 -8.46 -7.64 3.84
CA PHE A 70 -8.15 -6.22 3.76
C PHE A 70 -7.92 -5.76 2.31
N PHE A 71 -7.16 -6.52 1.53
CA PHE A 71 -6.96 -6.30 0.09
C PHE A 71 -8.29 -6.17 -0.66
N ASN A 72 -9.21 -7.11 -0.43
CA ASN A 72 -10.52 -7.11 -1.09
C ASN A 72 -11.35 -5.89 -0.68
N LYS A 73 -11.29 -5.47 0.59
CA LYS A 73 -12.00 -4.29 1.10
C LYS A 73 -11.47 -2.99 0.50
N ILE A 74 -10.15 -2.87 0.35
CA ILE A 74 -9.54 -1.71 -0.34
C ILE A 74 -10.05 -1.64 -1.78
N GLY A 75 -9.99 -2.76 -2.51
CA GLY A 75 -10.38 -2.82 -3.92
C GLY A 75 -11.87 -2.67 -4.22
N HIS A 76 -12.72 -2.72 -3.19
CA HIS A 76 -14.17 -2.65 -3.35
C HIS A 76 -14.64 -1.27 -3.82
N GLN A 77 -13.97 -0.19 -3.41
CA GLN A 77 -14.36 1.19 -3.72
C GLN A 77 -13.13 2.08 -3.84
N VAL A 78 -13.14 3.00 -4.81
CA VAL A 78 -12.05 3.96 -5.04
C VAL A 78 -11.72 4.78 -3.77
N PRO A 79 -12.70 5.30 -3.01
CA PRO A 79 -12.43 6.00 -1.75
C PRO A 79 -11.69 5.17 -0.68
N ASN A 80 -11.73 3.84 -0.74
CA ASN A 80 -10.93 3.02 0.18
C ASN A 80 -9.44 3.00 -0.23
N ILE A 81 -9.17 3.04 -1.54
CA ILE A 81 -7.81 3.17 -2.09
C ILE A 81 -7.27 4.56 -1.74
N GLU A 82 -8.07 5.61 -1.95
CA GLU A 82 -7.71 6.98 -1.61
C GLU A 82 -7.48 7.12 -0.10
N ALA A 83 -8.34 6.52 0.74
CA ALA A 83 -8.16 6.52 2.19
C ALA A 83 -6.87 5.82 2.64
N LEU A 84 -6.50 4.71 1.98
CA LEU A 84 -5.22 4.04 2.23
C LEU A 84 -4.05 4.97 1.90
N LEU A 85 -4.07 5.62 0.73
CA LEU A 85 -3.03 6.58 0.32
C LEU A 85 -2.94 7.79 1.26
N ILE A 86 -4.08 8.34 1.69
CA ILE A 86 -4.12 9.41 2.68
C ILE A 86 -3.40 8.99 3.96
N GLN A 87 -3.66 7.77 4.46
CA GLN A 87 -3.02 7.27 5.66
C GLN A 87 -1.52 7.05 5.48
N SER A 88 -1.09 6.57 4.31
CA SER A 88 0.32 6.31 4.02
C SER A 88 1.14 7.58 3.79
N ALA A 89 0.57 8.64 3.21
CA ALA A 89 1.31 9.82 2.76
C ALA A 89 1.02 11.10 3.56
N GLY A 90 -0.09 11.14 4.30
CA GLY A 90 -0.55 12.36 4.95
C GLY A 90 0.10 12.70 6.29
N THR A 91 -0.36 13.82 6.84
CA THR A 91 0.00 14.34 8.16
C THR A 91 -0.93 13.77 9.23
N ARG A 92 -0.36 13.19 10.28
CA ARG A 92 -1.10 12.70 11.44
C ARG A 92 -1.54 13.88 12.31
N LEU A 93 -2.81 13.90 12.68
CA LEU A 93 -3.37 14.81 13.68
C LEU A 93 -3.36 14.12 15.04
N GLU A 94 -2.90 14.83 16.06
CA GLU A 94 -2.73 14.31 17.42
C GLU A 94 -3.66 14.98 18.43
N GLY A 95 -3.86 14.34 19.58
CA GLY A 95 -4.59 14.90 20.71
C GLY A 95 -5.91 15.59 20.31
N ASP A 96 -5.96 16.90 20.51
CA ASP A 96 -7.16 17.69 20.26
C ASP A 96 -7.42 18.05 18.81
N GLU A 97 -6.43 17.92 17.94
CA GLU A 97 -6.53 18.21 16.51
C GLU A 97 -7.24 17.09 15.74
N ARG A 98 -7.31 15.89 16.32
CA ARG A 98 -8.04 14.75 15.74
C ARG A 98 -9.50 15.12 15.50
N CYS A 99 -10.07 14.64 14.40
CA CYS A 99 -11.49 14.88 14.16
C CYS A 99 -12.38 14.13 15.17
N THR A 100 -13.58 14.63 15.43
CA THR A 100 -14.53 14.05 16.42
C THR A 100 -14.82 12.58 16.14
N PHE A 101 -14.96 12.19 14.87
CA PHE A 101 -15.15 10.80 14.46
C PHE A 101 -14.00 9.89 14.90
N CYS A 102 -12.75 10.32 14.67
CA CYS A 102 -11.55 9.60 15.08
C CYS A 102 -11.34 9.61 16.60
N LYS A 103 -11.62 10.74 17.28
CA LYS A 103 -11.58 10.85 18.75
C LYS A 103 -12.55 9.86 19.40
N GLY A 104 -13.73 9.69 18.83
CA GLY A 104 -14.73 8.70 19.26
C GLY A 104 -14.36 7.24 18.95
N GLY A 105 -13.15 6.98 18.46
CA GLY A 105 -12.66 5.65 18.21
C GLY A 105 -13.22 5.00 16.94
N ASN A 106 -13.71 5.78 15.99
CA ASN A 106 -14.29 5.27 14.75
C ASN A 106 -13.30 5.28 13.59
N GLY A 107 -13.64 4.56 12.53
CA GLY A 107 -12.86 4.45 11.31
C GLY A 107 -12.09 3.13 11.20
N LYS A 108 -11.47 2.94 10.03
CA LYS A 108 -10.76 1.71 9.69
C LYS A 108 -9.34 1.68 10.28
N PHE A 109 -8.70 2.83 10.29
CA PHE A 109 -7.32 3.05 10.70
C PHE A 109 -7.27 3.59 12.13
N ASP A 110 -6.15 3.39 12.81
CA ASP A 110 -5.94 3.87 14.18
C ASP A 110 -5.73 5.40 14.22
N SER A 111 -4.95 5.91 13.26
CA SER A 111 -4.58 7.31 13.15
C SER A 111 -5.59 8.18 12.42
N CYS A 112 -5.65 9.45 12.81
CA CYS A 112 -6.39 10.50 12.11
C CYS A 112 -5.45 11.24 11.17
N VAL A 113 -5.42 10.88 9.88
CA VAL A 113 -4.46 11.44 8.91
C VAL A 113 -5.17 12.25 7.82
N VAL A 114 -4.60 13.40 7.47
CA VAL A 114 -5.08 14.33 6.44
C VAL A 114 -3.98 14.62 5.42
N VAL A 115 -4.33 15.13 4.24
CA VAL A 115 -3.35 15.57 3.23
C VAL A 115 -3.55 17.07 2.96
N PRO A 116 -2.86 17.96 3.70
CA PRO A 116 -3.12 19.40 3.62
C PRO A 116 -2.92 20.00 2.22
N SER A 117 -1.90 19.53 1.48
CA SER A 117 -1.62 19.96 0.11
C SER A 117 -2.77 19.72 -0.87
N LEU A 118 -3.62 18.73 -0.58
CA LEU A 118 -4.81 18.40 -1.37
C LEU A 118 -6.11 18.86 -0.70
N GLY A 119 -6.04 19.75 0.30
CA GLY A 119 -7.18 20.20 1.11
C GLY A 119 -8.38 20.73 0.31
N HIS A 120 -8.12 21.32 -0.86
CA HIS A 120 -9.14 21.83 -1.78
C HIS A 120 -9.95 20.72 -2.48
N LEU A 121 -9.38 19.51 -2.61
CA LEU A 121 -10.02 18.33 -3.20
C LEU A 121 -10.54 17.37 -2.12
N ILE A 122 -9.69 17.09 -1.13
CA ILE A 122 -9.97 16.19 -0.01
C ILE A 122 -9.74 16.95 1.26
N SER A 123 -10.82 17.13 2.00
CA SER A 123 -10.85 17.95 3.19
C SER A 123 -11.22 17.11 4.42
N GLU A 124 -11.48 15.82 4.23
CA GLU A 124 -11.65 14.85 5.29
C GLU A 124 -10.37 14.04 5.57
N CYS A 125 -10.27 13.46 6.77
CA CYS A 125 -9.22 12.51 7.10
C CYS A 125 -9.47 11.13 6.46
N GLY A 126 -8.44 10.28 6.34
CA GLY A 126 -8.54 8.97 5.71
C GLY A 126 -9.62 8.06 6.33
N ASN A 127 -9.82 8.14 7.64
CA ASN A 127 -10.89 7.40 8.34
C ASN A 127 -12.30 7.84 7.96
N CYS A 128 -12.52 9.14 7.76
CA CYS A 128 -13.81 9.69 7.34
C CYS A 128 -14.04 9.50 5.83
N HIS A 129 -12.95 9.46 5.06
CA HIS A 129 -12.97 9.22 3.62
C HIS A 129 -13.30 7.76 3.28
N TRP A 130 -12.87 6.80 4.12
CA TRP A 130 -13.12 5.38 3.94
C TRP A 130 -14.61 5.03 3.82
N GLY A 131 -14.96 4.30 2.75
CA GLY A 131 -16.29 3.77 2.47
C GLY A 131 -17.32 4.82 2.08
N TYR A 132 -16.88 6.03 1.70
CA TYR A 132 -17.63 7.12 1.08
C TYR A 132 -19.15 7.11 1.39
N LYS A 133 -19.48 7.44 2.64
CA LYS A 133 -20.86 7.76 3.03
C LYS A 133 -20.95 9.26 3.27
N VAL A 134 -21.85 9.92 2.55
CA VAL A 134 -22.04 11.40 2.57
C VAL A 134 -22.20 11.93 3.99
N ASP A 135 -22.87 11.19 4.88
CA ASP A 135 -23.08 11.60 6.28
C ASP A 135 -21.82 11.60 7.14
N ARG A 136 -20.78 10.84 6.80
CA ARG A 136 -19.52 10.80 7.58
C ARG A 136 -18.69 12.05 7.40
N ARG A 137 -18.82 12.74 6.26
CA ARG A 137 -18.10 14.00 6.01
C ARG A 137 -18.57 15.15 6.90
N ARG A 138 -19.86 15.17 7.24
CA ARG A 138 -20.42 16.20 8.15
C ARG A 138 -19.79 16.16 9.54
N HIS A 139 -19.32 14.97 9.95
CA HIS A 139 -18.67 14.77 11.25
C HIS A 139 -17.15 14.97 11.20
N CYS A 140 -16.56 15.13 10.02
CA CYS A 140 -15.13 15.33 9.88
C CYS A 140 -14.78 16.82 10.03
N ASN A 141 -14.51 17.24 11.26
CA ASN A 141 -14.02 18.60 11.56
C ASN A 141 -12.50 18.76 11.35
N ALA A 142 -11.82 17.79 10.73
CA ALA A 142 -10.39 17.92 10.38
C ALA A 142 -10.11 19.10 9.42
N ARG A 143 -11.14 19.55 8.67
CA ARG A 143 -11.08 20.72 7.79
C ARG A 143 -10.58 21.98 8.49
N ASN A 144 -11.02 22.18 9.74
CA ASN A 144 -10.67 23.38 10.50
C ASN A 144 -9.17 23.38 10.85
N THR A 145 -8.62 22.19 11.11
CA THR A 145 -7.20 22.01 11.39
C THR A 145 -6.35 22.19 10.13
N VAL A 146 -6.77 21.62 9.00
CA VAL A 146 -6.03 21.72 7.73
C VAL A 146 -5.86 23.16 7.27
N ALA A 147 -6.87 24.02 7.46
CA ALA A 147 -6.81 25.44 7.12
C ALA A 147 -5.84 26.25 8.01
N GLN A 148 -5.47 25.72 9.18
CA GLN A 148 -4.60 26.38 10.14
C GLN A 148 -3.16 25.87 10.11
N LEU A 149 -2.91 24.74 9.45
CA LEU A 149 -1.55 24.25 9.26
C LEU A 149 -0.82 25.25 8.35
N PRO A 150 0.36 25.76 8.77
CA PRO A 150 1.16 26.60 7.91
C PRO A 150 1.47 25.79 6.66
N VAL A 151 0.92 26.23 5.51
CA VAL A 151 1.47 25.85 4.22
C VAL A 151 2.91 26.32 4.29
N SER A 152 3.86 25.40 4.27
CA SER A 152 5.27 25.77 4.20
C SER A 152 5.45 26.61 2.94
N THR A 153 5.49 27.93 3.12
CA THR A 153 5.84 28.90 2.08
C THR A 153 7.35 29.05 2.01
N GLU A 154 8.12 28.28 2.77
CA GLU A 154 9.55 28.20 2.54
C GLU A 154 9.73 27.76 1.08
N PRO A 155 10.30 28.63 0.22
CA PRO A 155 10.64 28.21 -1.12
C PRO A 155 11.51 26.98 -0.97
N GLU A 156 11.09 25.88 -1.63
CA GLU A 156 11.94 24.72 -1.79
C GLU A 156 13.31 25.25 -2.21
N PRO A 157 14.38 25.01 -1.43
CA PRO A 157 15.66 25.66 -1.66
C PRO A 157 16.01 25.41 -3.12
N GLU A 158 16.16 26.49 -3.91
CA GLU A 158 16.57 26.39 -5.30
C GLU A 158 17.91 25.65 -5.30
N LEU A 159 17.85 24.36 -5.60
CA LEU A 159 19.02 23.53 -5.69
C LEU A 159 19.80 24.08 -6.89
N GLU A 160 21.04 24.47 -6.65
CA GLU A 160 21.97 24.82 -7.71
C GLU A 160 21.89 23.73 -8.80
N PRO A 161 21.84 24.08 -10.09
CA PRO A 161 21.61 23.11 -11.17
C PRO A 161 22.49 21.85 -11.09
N GLY A 162 23.74 21.98 -10.61
CA GLY A 162 24.67 20.85 -10.41
C GLY A 162 24.37 19.93 -9.20
N GLU A 163 23.59 20.37 -8.22
CA GLU A 163 23.09 19.52 -7.13
C GLU A 163 21.87 18.72 -7.55
N LEU A 164 20.97 19.34 -8.31
CA LEU A 164 19.81 18.64 -8.88
C LEU A 164 20.25 17.53 -9.84
N GLU A 165 21.20 17.82 -10.73
CA GLU A 165 21.77 16.82 -11.65
C GLU A 165 22.44 15.66 -10.89
N ARG A 166 23.18 15.93 -9.80
CA ARG A 166 23.75 14.88 -8.94
C ARG A 166 22.68 14.02 -8.29
N ARG A 167 21.63 14.61 -7.71
CA ARG A 167 20.54 13.86 -7.09
C ARG A 167 19.80 12.98 -8.09
N ILE A 168 19.53 13.51 -9.29
CA ILE A 168 18.92 12.73 -10.38
C ILE A 168 19.84 11.56 -10.77
N ALA A 169 21.14 11.79 -10.92
CA ALA A 169 22.10 10.74 -11.26
C ALA A 169 22.19 9.64 -10.18
N GLU A 170 22.21 10.03 -8.90
CA GLU A 170 22.22 9.10 -7.76
C GLU A 170 20.93 8.28 -7.68
N GLU A 171 19.78 8.89 -7.93
CA GLU A 171 18.51 8.18 -7.92
C GLU A 171 18.39 7.21 -9.10
N VAL A 172 18.80 7.62 -10.31
CA VAL A 172 18.87 6.74 -11.49
C VAL A 172 19.81 5.56 -11.23
N GLN A 173 20.96 5.79 -10.62
CA GLN A 173 21.92 4.74 -10.27
C GLN A 173 21.35 3.78 -9.21
N SER A 174 20.67 4.31 -8.20
CA SER A 174 20.02 3.51 -7.16
C SER A 174 18.92 2.61 -7.74
N ARG A 175 18.10 3.15 -8.66
CA ARG A 175 17.07 2.38 -9.37
C ARG A 175 17.68 1.26 -10.22
N ARG A 176 18.79 1.53 -10.93
CA ARG A 176 19.51 0.50 -11.70
C ARG A 176 20.04 -0.63 -10.83
N ILE A 177 20.62 -0.31 -9.67
CA ILE A 177 21.12 -1.32 -8.72
C ILE A 177 19.96 -2.18 -8.18
N ALA A 178 18.83 -1.55 -7.82
CA ALA A 178 17.65 -2.26 -7.36
C ALA A 178 17.08 -3.20 -8.44
N GLN A 179 16.99 -2.74 -9.69
CA GLN A 179 16.52 -3.54 -10.81
C GLN A 179 17.43 -4.74 -11.10
N ALA A 180 18.76 -4.55 -11.06
CA ALA A 180 19.73 -5.64 -11.22
C ALA A 180 19.66 -6.68 -10.09
N LYS A 181 19.37 -6.24 -8.85
CA LYS A 181 19.12 -7.17 -7.73
C LYS A 181 17.82 -7.96 -7.93
N GLY A 182 16.76 -7.31 -8.42
CA GLY A 182 15.49 -7.95 -8.76
C GLY A 182 15.63 -9.04 -9.81
N THR A 183 16.31 -8.75 -10.92
CA THR A 183 16.53 -9.72 -12.01
C THR A 183 17.38 -10.91 -11.57
N ARG A 184 18.36 -10.70 -10.68
CA ARG A 184 19.14 -11.80 -10.09
C ARG A 184 18.29 -12.70 -9.21
N ALA A 185 17.43 -12.13 -8.37
CA ALA A 185 16.52 -12.90 -7.52
C ALA A 185 15.51 -13.71 -8.36
N GLU A 186 14.96 -13.11 -9.42
CA GLU A 186 14.05 -13.80 -10.35
C GLU A 186 14.74 -14.96 -11.07
N ALA A 187 15.99 -14.78 -11.50
CA ALA A 187 16.78 -15.84 -12.13
C ALA A 187 17.05 -17.01 -11.16
N GLU A 188 17.32 -16.73 -9.89
CA GLU A 188 17.47 -17.77 -8.87
C GLU A 188 16.16 -18.52 -8.62
N VAL A 189 15.03 -17.81 -8.48
CA VAL A 189 13.71 -18.45 -8.33
C VAL A 189 13.40 -19.34 -9.54
N ALA A 190 13.69 -18.90 -10.76
CA ALA A 190 13.51 -19.69 -11.97
C ALA A 190 14.42 -20.93 -12.01
N LYS A 191 15.63 -20.85 -11.44
CA LYS A 191 16.52 -22.01 -11.27
C LYS A 191 15.91 -23.04 -10.31
N TRP A 192 15.51 -22.60 -9.11
CA TRP A 192 14.88 -23.47 -8.10
C TRP A 192 13.61 -24.15 -8.60
N LYS A 193 12.76 -23.44 -9.37
CA LYS A 193 11.57 -24.04 -9.99
C LYS A 193 11.90 -25.19 -10.94
N ARG A 194 12.97 -25.05 -11.75
CA ARG A 194 13.42 -26.11 -12.68
C ARG A 194 13.99 -27.31 -11.93
N GLU A 195 14.73 -27.09 -10.85
CA GLU A 195 15.25 -28.17 -10.00
C GLU A 195 14.12 -28.93 -9.29
N LEU A 196 13.13 -28.20 -8.76
CA LEU A 196 11.96 -28.80 -8.13
C LEU A 196 11.14 -29.64 -9.11
N ALA A 197 10.92 -29.13 -10.33
CA ALA A 197 10.20 -29.88 -11.38
C ALA A 197 10.91 -31.21 -11.71
N ARG A 198 12.23 -31.17 -11.88
CA ARG A 198 13.05 -32.37 -12.12
C ARG A 198 12.98 -33.37 -10.96
N HIS A 199 12.98 -32.87 -9.73
CA HIS A 199 12.86 -33.73 -8.56
C HIS A 199 11.49 -34.42 -8.51
N ASN A 200 10.41 -33.69 -8.82
CA ASN A 200 9.06 -34.25 -8.88
C ASN A 200 8.93 -35.32 -9.98
N GLU A 201 9.49 -35.09 -11.16
CA GLU A 201 9.53 -36.08 -12.25
C GLU A 201 10.24 -37.37 -11.81
N ASN A 202 11.38 -37.26 -11.12
CA ASN A 202 12.10 -38.42 -10.58
C ASN A 202 11.28 -39.18 -9.54
N ILE A 203 10.57 -38.48 -8.65
CA ILE A 203 9.68 -39.11 -7.66
C ILE A 203 8.56 -39.87 -8.37
N ILE A 204 7.91 -39.26 -9.37
CA ILE A 204 6.85 -39.90 -10.15
C ILE A 204 7.38 -41.18 -10.82
N ALA A 205 8.53 -41.12 -11.47
CA ALA A 205 9.15 -42.28 -12.12
C ALA A 205 9.44 -43.42 -11.12
N LEU A 206 9.95 -43.10 -9.92
CA LEU A 206 10.18 -44.08 -8.86
C LEU A 206 8.88 -44.71 -8.37
N MET A 207 7.81 -43.92 -8.22
CA MET A 207 6.50 -44.42 -7.83
C MET A 207 5.93 -45.38 -8.89
N GLU A 208 6.04 -45.03 -10.18
CA GLU A 208 5.60 -45.91 -11.27
C GLU A 208 6.39 -47.22 -11.31
N GLN A 209 7.71 -47.17 -11.10
CA GLN A 209 8.54 -48.38 -11.05
C GLN A 209 8.10 -49.30 -9.90
N LYS A 210 7.79 -48.71 -8.74
CA LYS A 210 7.32 -49.44 -7.56
C LYS A 210 5.93 -50.07 -7.80
N VAL A 211 5.02 -49.36 -8.47
CA VAL A 211 3.71 -49.93 -8.87
C VAL A 211 3.89 -51.13 -9.80
N ARG A 212 4.74 -51.03 -10.84
CA ARG A 212 5.04 -52.13 -11.77
C ARG A 212 5.70 -53.34 -11.09
N PHE A 213 6.41 -53.13 -9.99
CA PHE A 213 6.99 -54.21 -9.20
C PHE A 213 5.89 -54.99 -8.47
N TYR A 214 5.01 -54.33 -7.73
CA TYR A 214 3.92 -54.99 -7.01
C TYR A 214 2.91 -55.70 -7.92
N GLN A 215 2.64 -55.17 -9.11
CA GLN A 215 1.76 -55.84 -10.08
C GLN A 215 2.34 -57.18 -10.58
N ARG A 216 3.67 -57.32 -10.60
CA ARG A 216 4.35 -58.55 -11.04
C ARG A 216 4.46 -59.62 -9.96
N GLU A 217 4.58 -59.23 -8.69
CA GLU A 217 4.67 -60.19 -7.58
C GLU A 217 3.29 -60.65 -7.05
N GLY A 218 2.23 -59.91 -7.38
CA GLY A 218 0.85 -60.25 -6.98
C GLY A 218 0.04 -61.08 -7.99
N SER A 219 0.65 -61.53 -9.09
CA SER A 219 0.06 -62.43 -10.10
C SER A 219 0.73 -63.79 -10.07
#